data_AF-A0AAP4BBF3-F1
#
_entry.id   AF-A0AAP4BBF3-F1
#
_cell.length_a   1.000
_cell.length_b   1.000
_cell.length_c   1.000
_cell.angle_alpha   90.00
_cell.angle_beta   90.00
_cell.angle_gamma   90.00
#
_symmetry.space_group_name_H-M   'P 1'
#
loop_
_entity.id
_entity.type
_entity.pdbx_description
1 polymer ?
#
loop_
_entity_poly.entity_id
_entity_poly.type
_entity_poly.pdbx_seq_one_letter_code
_entity_poly.pdbx_strand_id
1 'polypeptide(L)'
;MKQALADLIKGTDYLVERPKNVLQGTISGYPVCVRDGGTLWEVAVNARAGANPPAYTMDKLLEELRSANKKIKMASYDGKKVALAFKRTRSVASQIRMVLDRLVSYLTENGYTPCCAACGEDHPTTLSVINGRLDMLCDGCYNGIVGELESNRQNLAQKKGNMVTGLVGAFLGALLGGVLWVLIYQFGYIAGIAGLVSAVCALKGYEKFGGKVSVPGVAVCLVIVAVMIYFAHNIGFAYEIYKAFRNEVPITFFDAYRAIPDFLKEPQISSMYWKDLIVGYLLTAFASYATVRTMFQNGTGSYKTGRY
;
A
#
# COMPACT_ATOMS: atom_id res chain seq x y z
N MET A 1 27.09 -1.10 -1.89
CA MET A 1 27.00 -2.03 -3.03
C MET A 1 28.28 -2.85 -3.01
N LYS A 2 28.40 -3.99 -3.72
CA LYS A 2 29.76 -4.55 -3.90
C LYS A 2 30.53 -3.60 -4.83
N GLN A 3 31.74 -3.20 -4.45
CA GLN A 3 32.50 -2.17 -5.16
C GLN A 3 32.71 -2.51 -6.64
N ALA A 4 33.05 -3.75 -6.97
CA ALA A 4 33.17 -4.21 -8.36
C ALA A 4 31.88 -4.05 -9.20
N LEU A 5 30.70 -4.20 -8.59
CA LEU A 5 29.43 -3.96 -9.30
C LEU A 5 29.19 -2.45 -9.51
N ALA A 6 29.57 -1.65 -8.52
CA ALA A 6 29.46 -0.20 -8.61
C ALA A 6 30.35 0.31 -9.73
N ASP A 7 31.63 -0.06 -9.75
CA ASP A 7 32.61 0.40 -10.73
C ASP A 7 32.23 0.00 -12.17
N LEU A 8 31.62 -1.18 -12.34
CA LEU A 8 31.10 -1.62 -13.64
C LEU A 8 29.94 -0.75 -14.15
N ILE A 9 29.08 -0.27 -13.25
CA ILE A 9 27.97 0.62 -13.60
C ILE A 9 28.48 2.04 -13.88
N LYS A 10 29.42 2.52 -13.05
CA LYS A 10 30.06 3.83 -13.22
C LYS A 10 30.71 3.94 -14.59
N GLY A 11 31.42 2.90 -15.03
CA GLY A 11 32.20 2.98 -16.26
C GLY A 11 33.20 4.13 -16.17
N THR A 12 33.12 5.06 -17.12
CA THR A 12 33.93 6.30 -17.13
C THR A 12 33.20 7.53 -16.60
N ASP A 13 31.93 7.39 -16.21
CA ASP A 13 31.11 8.52 -15.76
C ASP A 13 31.37 8.87 -14.29
N TYR A 14 31.12 10.14 -13.95
CA TYR A 14 31.23 10.65 -12.59
C TYR A 14 29.99 10.30 -11.77
N LEU A 15 29.87 9.03 -11.40
CA LEU A 15 28.85 8.53 -10.47
C LEU A 15 29.47 8.23 -9.10
N VAL A 16 28.87 8.79 -8.06
CA VAL A 16 29.30 8.65 -6.66
C VAL A 16 28.32 7.76 -5.91
N GLU A 17 28.83 6.85 -5.07
CA GLU A 17 27.97 6.04 -4.20
C GLU A 17 27.63 6.83 -2.92
N ARG A 18 26.45 7.48 -2.91
CA ARG A 18 25.93 8.19 -1.75
C ARG A 18 24.41 8.33 -1.86
N PRO A 19 23.61 7.81 -0.91
CA PRO A 19 23.98 7.01 0.25
C PRO A 19 24.44 5.59 -0.12
N LYS A 20 24.82 4.78 0.88
CA LYS A 20 25.23 3.38 0.69
C LYS A 20 24.20 2.62 -0.18
N ASN A 21 24.70 1.85 -1.14
CA ASN A 21 23.92 1.10 -2.15
C ASN A 21 23.22 1.97 -3.21
N VAL A 22 23.48 3.26 -3.28
CA VAL A 22 22.92 4.15 -4.31
C VAL A 22 24.05 4.87 -5.03
N LEU A 23 24.23 4.59 -6.31
CA LEU A 23 25.03 5.40 -7.21
C LEU A 23 24.20 6.57 -7.71
N GLN A 24 24.76 7.76 -7.73
CA GLN A 24 24.12 8.96 -8.24
C GLN A 24 25.11 9.88 -8.95
N GLY A 25 24.61 10.73 -9.83
CA GLY A 25 25.40 11.73 -10.55
C GLY A 25 24.76 12.02 -11.89
N THR A 26 25.59 12.24 -12.90
CA THR A 26 25.12 12.52 -14.26
C THR A 26 25.82 11.65 -15.29
N ILE A 27 25.10 11.26 -16.34
CA ILE A 27 25.65 10.62 -17.56
C ILE A 27 25.23 11.50 -18.74
N SER A 28 26.21 12.03 -19.50
CA SER A 28 25.99 13.02 -20.56
C SER A 28 25.06 14.18 -20.16
N GLY A 29 25.19 14.67 -18.92
CA GLY A 29 24.37 15.76 -18.36
C GLY A 29 23.03 15.33 -17.77
N TYR A 30 22.53 14.13 -18.06
CA TYR A 30 21.27 13.64 -17.50
C TYR A 30 21.46 13.17 -16.05
N PRO A 31 20.62 13.61 -15.09
CA PRO A 31 20.63 13.10 -13.73
C PRO A 31 20.29 11.61 -13.70
N VAL A 32 21.16 10.81 -13.07
CA VAL A 32 21.03 9.35 -12.98
C VAL A 32 21.15 8.91 -11.53
N CYS A 33 20.29 7.98 -11.12
CA CYS A 33 20.50 7.22 -9.89
C CYS A 33 20.28 5.71 -10.09
N VAL A 34 21.11 4.90 -9.45
CA VAL A 34 21.04 3.43 -9.47
C VAL A 34 21.09 2.90 -8.04
N ARG A 35 19.99 2.30 -7.57
CA ARG A 35 19.89 1.66 -6.25
C ARG A 35 19.94 0.15 -6.35
N ASP A 36 20.77 -0.47 -5.51
CA ASP A 36 20.64 -1.88 -5.18
C ASP A 36 19.61 -2.07 -4.03
N GLY A 37 18.37 -2.44 -4.39
CA GLY A 37 17.25 -2.66 -3.46
C GLY A 37 17.20 -4.08 -2.87
N GLY A 38 18.24 -4.89 -3.04
CA GLY A 38 18.26 -6.28 -2.54
C GLY A 38 17.58 -7.25 -3.50
N THR A 39 16.25 -7.15 -3.69
CA THR A 39 15.53 -8.05 -4.62
C THR A 39 15.63 -7.58 -6.08
N LEU A 40 15.47 -6.27 -6.28
CA LEU A 40 15.56 -5.60 -7.58
C LEU A 40 16.62 -4.50 -7.53
N TRP A 41 17.21 -4.24 -8.68
CA TRP A 41 18.00 -3.04 -8.93
C TRP A 41 17.10 -2.01 -9.58
N GLU A 42 17.13 -0.79 -9.09
CA GLU A 42 16.34 0.32 -9.60
C GLU A 42 17.25 1.32 -10.26
N VAL A 43 16.90 1.74 -11.47
CA VAL A 43 17.62 2.74 -12.25
C VAL A 43 16.62 3.83 -12.60
N ALA A 44 16.99 5.08 -12.37
CA ALA A 44 16.23 6.23 -12.82
C ALA A 44 17.13 7.21 -13.58
N VAL A 45 16.59 7.75 -14.67
CA VAL A 45 17.20 8.81 -15.47
C VAL A 45 16.17 9.91 -15.67
N ASN A 46 16.50 11.14 -15.30
CA ASN A 46 15.59 12.26 -15.50
C ASN A 46 15.81 12.90 -16.87
N ALA A 47 14.73 12.99 -17.64
CA ALA A 47 14.72 13.65 -18.93
C ALA A 47 13.30 14.08 -19.32
N ARG A 48 13.17 15.31 -19.83
CA ARG A 48 11.92 15.83 -20.41
C ARG A 48 12.05 15.86 -21.93
N ALA A 49 11.01 15.44 -22.64
CA ALA A 49 10.97 15.59 -24.08
C ALA A 49 10.97 17.09 -24.46
N GLY A 50 11.71 17.45 -25.51
CA GLY A 50 11.63 18.77 -26.11
C GLY A 50 10.27 19.05 -26.78
N ALA A 51 10.13 20.23 -27.39
CA ALA A 51 8.88 20.66 -28.02
C ALA A 51 8.40 19.73 -29.15
N ASN A 52 9.32 19.03 -29.81
CA ASN A 52 9.04 18.11 -30.90
C ASN A 52 9.30 16.67 -30.44
N PRO A 53 8.26 15.88 -30.11
CA PRO A 53 8.45 14.50 -29.68
C PRO A 53 8.95 13.64 -30.86
N PRO A 54 9.84 12.66 -30.61
CA PRO A 54 10.36 11.78 -31.66
C PRO A 54 9.30 10.79 -32.16
N ALA A 55 9.37 10.42 -33.44
CA ALA A 55 8.49 9.42 -34.05
C ALA A 55 8.69 8.01 -33.46
N TYR A 56 9.94 7.69 -33.13
CA TYR A 56 10.27 6.56 -32.26
C TYR A 56 10.16 7.06 -30.82
N THR A 57 9.09 6.70 -30.11
CA THR A 57 8.78 7.25 -28.79
C THR A 57 9.57 6.54 -27.69
N MET A 58 9.65 7.19 -26.52
CA MET A 58 10.27 6.57 -25.33
C MET A 58 9.63 5.21 -25.00
N ASP A 59 8.30 5.09 -25.10
CA ASP A 59 7.62 3.82 -24.81
C ASP A 59 8.07 2.68 -25.73
N LYS A 60 8.28 2.97 -27.02
CA LYS A 60 8.82 1.98 -27.98
C LYS A 60 10.24 1.56 -27.61
N LEU A 61 11.10 2.52 -27.23
CA LEU A 61 12.44 2.20 -26.73
C LEU A 61 12.38 1.32 -25.48
N LEU A 62 11.52 1.64 -24.52
CA LEU A 62 11.39 0.86 -23.28
C LEU A 62 10.88 -0.55 -23.55
N GLU A 63 9.97 -0.73 -24.52
CA GLU A 63 9.49 -2.03 -24.97
C GLU A 63 10.59 -2.84 -25.66
N GLU A 64 11.40 -2.21 -26.52
CA GLU A 64 12.59 -2.81 -27.14
C GLU A 64 13.59 -3.27 -26.07
N LEU A 65 13.94 -2.41 -25.12
CA LEU A 65 14.87 -2.72 -24.04
C LEU A 65 14.38 -3.91 -23.20
N ARG A 66 13.08 -3.95 -22.87
CA ARG A 66 12.47 -5.08 -22.15
C ARG A 66 12.50 -6.37 -22.96
N SER A 67 12.25 -6.29 -24.26
CA SER A 67 12.24 -7.44 -25.16
C SER A 67 13.65 -8.02 -25.34
N ALA A 68 14.66 -7.15 -25.49
CA ALA A 68 16.07 -7.52 -25.57
C ALA A 68 16.62 -8.03 -24.23
N ASN A 69 16.09 -7.56 -23.10
CA ASN A 69 16.56 -7.93 -21.76
C ASN A 69 15.43 -8.37 -20.83
N LYS A 70 15.15 -9.68 -20.83
CA LYS A 70 14.11 -10.34 -19.99
C LYS A 70 14.27 -10.14 -18.47
N LYS A 71 15.39 -9.58 -18.02
CA LYS A 71 15.63 -9.25 -16.60
C LYS A 71 15.05 -7.89 -16.21
N ILE A 72 14.74 -7.02 -17.17
CA ILE A 72 13.98 -5.79 -16.92
C ILE A 72 12.54 -6.21 -16.59
N LYS A 73 12.14 -6.04 -15.34
CA LYS A 73 10.80 -6.36 -14.84
C LYS A 73 9.85 -5.19 -14.98
N MET A 74 10.37 -3.98 -14.91
CA MET A 74 9.60 -2.75 -15.07
C MET A 74 10.41 -1.76 -15.90
N ALA A 75 9.74 -1.08 -16.81
CA ALA A 75 10.24 0.09 -17.53
C ALA A 75 9.05 1.04 -17.69
N SER A 76 9.23 2.29 -17.29
CA SER A 76 8.19 3.31 -17.43
C SER A 76 8.80 4.68 -17.64
N TYR A 77 8.06 5.54 -18.32
CA TYR A 77 8.37 6.95 -18.46
C TYR A 77 7.14 7.77 -18.06
N ASP A 78 7.32 8.75 -17.17
CA ASP A 78 6.23 9.61 -16.68
C ASP A 78 6.25 11.03 -17.31
N GLY A 79 7.04 11.23 -18.36
CA GLY A 79 7.26 12.53 -19.00
C GLY A 79 8.45 13.32 -18.45
N LYS A 80 9.03 12.89 -17.31
CA LYS A 80 10.18 13.56 -16.66
C LYS A 80 11.24 12.59 -16.20
N LYS A 81 10.88 11.34 -15.96
CA LYS A 81 11.74 10.31 -15.40
C LYS A 81 11.50 8.98 -16.07
N VAL A 82 12.57 8.39 -16.58
CA VAL A 82 12.61 7.00 -17.00
C VAL A 82 12.98 6.17 -15.78
N ALA A 83 12.15 5.19 -15.42
CA ALA A 83 12.38 4.28 -14.30
C ALA A 83 12.42 2.83 -14.79
N LEU A 84 13.48 2.11 -14.41
CA LEU A 84 13.74 0.73 -14.80
C LEU A 84 14.00 -0.11 -13.55
N ALA A 85 13.45 -1.33 -13.52
CA ALA A 85 13.71 -2.30 -12.46
C ALA A 85 14.29 -3.60 -13.04
N PHE A 86 15.47 -3.99 -12.58
CA PHE A 86 16.18 -5.20 -13.03
C PHE A 86 16.15 -6.29 -11.95
N LYS A 87 15.87 -7.53 -12.37
CA LYS A 87 16.07 -8.70 -11.50
C LYS A 87 17.55 -8.82 -11.13
N ARG A 88 17.83 -9.04 -9.85
CA ARG A 88 19.20 -9.32 -9.39
C ARG A 88 19.77 -10.57 -10.10
N THR A 89 20.91 -10.40 -10.76
CA THR A 89 21.69 -11.48 -11.39
C THR A 89 23.19 -11.16 -11.32
N ARG A 90 24.06 -12.13 -11.62
CA ARG A 90 25.52 -11.90 -11.63
C ARG A 90 25.95 -10.84 -12.65
N SER A 91 25.28 -10.75 -13.80
CA SER A 91 25.56 -9.78 -14.87
C SER A 91 24.64 -8.56 -14.86
N VAL A 92 23.96 -8.26 -13.75
CA VAL A 92 23.01 -7.13 -13.69
C VAL A 92 23.72 -5.78 -13.88
N ALA A 93 24.92 -5.62 -13.33
CA ALA A 93 25.67 -4.37 -13.39
C ALA A 93 26.11 -4.02 -14.83
N SER A 94 26.63 -4.99 -15.61
CA SER A 94 26.97 -4.75 -17.01
C SER A 94 25.74 -4.44 -17.86
N GLN A 95 24.62 -5.09 -17.57
CA GLN A 95 23.37 -4.82 -18.27
C GLN A 95 22.80 -3.44 -17.95
N ILE A 96 22.87 -3.02 -16.67
CA ILE A 96 22.49 -1.66 -16.29
C ILE A 96 23.33 -0.65 -17.06
N ARG A 97 24.66 -0.87 -17.14
CA ARG A 97 25.54 0.00 -17.92
C ARG A 97 25.13 0.09 -19.39
N MET A 98 24.98 -1.05 -20.06
CA MET A 98 24.58 -1.09 -21.48
C MET A 98 23.23 -0.40 -21.73
N VAL A 99 22.27 -0.58 -20.82
CA VAL A 99 20.95 0.06 -20.93
C VAL A 99 21.04 1.56 -20.68
N LEU A 100 21.86 2.01 -19.71
CA LEU A 100 22.13 3.43 -19.48
C LEU A 100 22.76 4.08 -20.71
N ASP A 101 23.76 3.44 -21.32
CA ASP A 101 24.40 3.94 -22.55
C ASP A 101 23.37 4.09 -23.68
N ARG A 102 22.60 3.03 -23.96
CA ARG A 102 21.57 3.06 -25.00
C ARG A 102 20.50 4.11 -24.74
N LEU A 103 20.06 4.26 -23.49
CA LEU A 103 19.04 5.22 -23.09
C LEU A 103 19.56 6.66 -23.26
N VAL A 104 20.76 6.96 -22.76
CA VAL A 104 21.33 8.31 -22.84
C VAL A 104 21.68 8.70 -24.28
N SER A 105 22.15 7.77 -25.11
CA SER A 105 22.32 8.01 -26.56
C SER A 105 20.99 8.41 -27.19
N TYR A 106 19.93 7.64 -26.96
CA TYR A 106 18.60 7.96 -27.48
C TYR A 106 18.10 9.32 -27.00
N LEU A 107 18.25 9.65 -25.70
CA LEU A 107 17.83 10.94 -25.15
C LEU A 107 18.54 12.10 -25.86
N THR A 108 19.85 11.98 -26.05
CA THR A 108 20.69 12.99 -26.72
C THR A 108 20.33 13.18 -28.19
N GLU A 109 20.07 12.08 -28.90
CA GLU A 109 19.72 12.09 -30.34
C GLU A 109 18.31 12.63 -30.61
N ASN A 110 17.39 12.52 -29.63
CA ASN A 110 15.97 12.79 -29.82
C ASN A 110 15.49 14.06 -29.08
N GLY A 111 16.40 14.97 -28.75
CA GLY A 111 16.06 16.30 -28.23
C GLY A 111 15.43 16.29 -26.84
N TYR A 112 15.78 15.32 -26.00
CA TYR A 112 15.44 15.39 -24.58
C TYR A 112 16.38 16.35 -23.85
N THR A 113 15.91 16.90 -22.74
CA THR A 113 16.71 17.77 -21.88
C THR A 113 16.79 17.20 -20.47
N PRO A 114 17.91 17.37 -19.75
CA PRO A 114 17.98 17.04 -18.34
C PRO A 114 16.95 17.87 -17.56
N CYS A 115 16.41 17.31 -16.48
CA CYS A 115 15.39 18.00 -15.70
C CYS A 115 15.29 17.53 -14.24
N CYS A 116 14.62 18.34 -13.42
CA CYS A 116 14.10 17.93 -12.12
C CYS A 116 12.93 16.93 -12.29
N ALA A 117 12.94 15.83 -11.52
CA ALA A 117 11.88 14.80 -11.61
C ALA A 117 10.49 15.33 -11.20
N ALA A 118 10.43 16.42 -10.44
CA ALA A 118 9.16 17.02 -10.00
C ALA A 118 8.65 18.11 -10.95
N CYS A 119 9.37 19.22 -11.12
CA CYS A 119 8.90 20.32 -11.96
C CYS A 119 9.14 20.10 -13.46
N GLY A 120 10.10 19.26 -13.85
CA GLY A 120 10.48 19.05 -15.24
C GLY A 120 11.32 20.18 -15.85
N GLU A 121 11.71 21.18 -15.06
CA GLU A 121 12.63 22.23 -15.50
C GLU A 121 14.10 21.81 -15.36
N ASP A 122 14.94 22.39 -16.20
CA ASP A 122 16.40 22.19 -16.18
C ASP A 122 17.03 23.05 -15.08
N HIS A 123 16.97 22.52 -13.87
CA HIS A 123 17.62 23.08 -12.68
C HIS A 123 18.66 22.09 -12.15
N PRO A 124 19.70 22.56 -11.45
CA PRO A 124 20.60 21.68 -10.72
C PRO A 124 19.82 20.75 -9.78
N THR A 125 20.02 19.44 -9.93
CA THR A 125 19.33 18.42 -9.14
C THR A 125 20.25 17.73 -8.15
N THR A 126 19.72 17.39 -6.98
CA THR A 126 20.36 16.56 -5.96
C THR A 126 19.54 15.32 -5.70
N LEU A 127 20.19 14.19 -5.38
CA LEU A 127 19.47 13.01 -4.95
C LEU A 127 18.71 13.28 -3.66
N SER A 128 17.40 13.09 -3.74
CA SER A 128 16.45 13.25 -2.66
C SER A 128 15.80 11.92 -2.35
N VAL A 129 15.78 11.55 -1.08
CA VAL A 129 15.10 10.36 -0.58
C VAL A 129 13.89 10.80 0.22
N ILE A 130 12.67 10.51 -0.25
CA ILE A 130 11.42 10.88 0.42
C ILE A 130 10.59 9.63 0.63
N ASN A 131 10.39 9.24 1.90
CA ASN A 131 9.70 8.01 2.30
C ASN A 131 10.23 6.75 1.57
N GLY A 132 11.54 6.71 1.36
CA GLY A 132 12.24 5.60 0.69
C GLY A 132 12.22 5.66 -0.85
N ARG A 133 11.51 6.61 -1.47
CA ARG A 133 11.60 6.88 -2.91
C ARG A 133 12.81 7.75 -3.21
N LEU A 134 13.51 7.46 -4.30
CA LEU A 134 14.68 8.18 -4.77
C LEU A 134 14.30 9.02 -5.97
N ASP A 135 14.54 10.31 -5.91
CA ASP A 135 14.29 11.23 -7.01
C ASP A 135 15.43 12.26 -7.08
N MET A 136 15.86 12.60 -8.29
CA MET A 136 16.78 13.72 -8.52
C MET A 136 15.93 15.00 -8.62
N LEU A 137 16.00 15.85 -7.60
CA LEU A 137 15.14 17.02 -7.42
C LEU A 137 15.97 18.31 -7.30
N CYS A 138 15.43 19.43 -7.79
CA CYS A 138 15.98 20.74 -7.51
C CYS A 138 15.63 21.22 -6.09
N ASP A 139 16.33 22.24 -5.60
CA ASP A 139 16.12 22.83 -4.27
C ASP A 139 14.67 23.24 -4.02
N GLY A 140 14.08 23.96 -4.96
CA GLY A 140 12.70 24.44 -4.85
C GLY A 140 11.69 23.30 -4.70
N CYS A 141 11.81 22.25 -5.52
CA CYS A 141 10.90 21.10 -5.46
C CYS A 141 11.05 20.31 -4.16
N TYR A 142 12.29 20.04 -3.74
CA TYR A 142 12.54 19.33 -2.49
C TYR A 142 12.00 20.12 -1.28
N ASN A 143 12.33 21.42 -1.19
CA ASN A 143 11.88 22.26 -0.08
C ASN A 143 10.35 22.43 -0.08
N GLY A 144 9.72 22.52 -1.26
CA GLY A 144 8.26 22.53 -1.39
C GLY A 144 7.62 21.25 -0.85
N ILE A 145 8.13 20.07 -1.26
CA ILE A 145 7.61 18.78 -0.78
C ILE A 145 7.84 18.62 0.73
N VAL A 146 9.03 18.95 1.24
CA VAL A 146 9.32 18.88 2.68
C VAL A 146 8.45 19.85 3.47
N GLY A 147 8.22 21.06 2.95
CA GLY A 147 7.33 22.04 3.56
C GLY A 147 5.87 21.56 3.63
N GLU A 148 5.38 20.91 2.57
CA GLU A 148 4.04 20.29 2.55
C GLU A 148 3.93 19.14 3.55
N LEU A 149 4.94 18.26 3.61
CA LEU A 149 5.00 17.16 4.59
C LEU A 149 5.03 17.67 6.02
N GLU A 150 5.79 18.73 6.30
CA GLU A 150 5.86 19.36 7.60
C GLU A 150 4.54 20.05 7.99
N SER A 151 3.92 20.77 7.07
CA SER A 151 2.59 21.37 7.26
C SER A 151 1.54 20.29 7.54
N ASN A 152 1.54 19.19 6.79
CA ASN A 152 0.64 18.05 7.02
C ASN A 152 0.85 17.45 8.42
N ARG A 153 2.10 17.25 8.85
CA ARG A 153 2.44 16.76 10.19
C ARG A 153 1.90 17.69 11.28
N GLN A 154 2.05 19.01 11.13
CA GLN A 154 1.51 19.99 12.07
C GLN A 154 -0.02 19.98 12.11
N ASN A 155 -0.66 19.93 10.95
CA ASN A 155 -2.12 19.83 10.83
C ASN A 155 -2.68 18.58 11.53
N LEU A 156 -2.02 17.43 11.35
CA LEU A 156 -2.39 16.18 12.04
C LEU A 156 -2.14 16.25 13.55
N ALA A 157 -1.05 16.89 13.99
CA ALA A 157 -0.76 17.07 15.41
C ALA A 157 -1.84 17.92 16.11
N GLN A 158 -2.32 18.98 15.44
CA GLN A 158 -3.36 19.89 15.93
C GLN A 158 -4.79 19.33 15.83
N LYS A 159 -5.00 18.29 15.01
CA LYS A 159 -6.32 17.68 14.83
C LYS A 159 -6.89 17.19 16.16
N LYS A 160 -8.03 17.73 16.56
CA LYS A 160 -8.77 17.27 17.75
C LYS A 160 -9.55 16.01 17.41
N GLY A 161 -9.51 15.05 18.33
CA GLY A 161 -10.31 13.83 18.24
C GLY A 161 -11.63 14.00 18.98
N ASN A 162 -12.70 13.44 18.44
CA ASN A 162 -13.98 13.28 19.13
C ASN A 162 -14.30 11.78 19.23
N MET A 163 -14.11 11.23 20.43
CA MET A 163 -14.33 9.81 20.67
C MET A 163 -15.80 9.41 20.44
N VAL A 164 -16.75 10.27 20.80
CA VAL A 164 -18.19 9.96 20.68
C VAL A 164 -18.57 9.77 19.22
N THR A 165 -18.23 10.73 18.35
CA THR A 165 -18.53 10.61 16.91
C THR A 165 -17.75 9.47 16.27
N GLY A 166 -16.53 9.20 16.75
CA GLY A 166 -15.78 8.00 16.36
C GLY A 166 -16.52 6.71 16.70
N LEU A 167 -17.05 6.57 17.91
CA LEU A 167 -17.82 5.38 18.31
C LEU A 167 -19.12 5.21 17.52
N VAL A 168 -19.80 6.32 17.17
CA VAL A 168 -20.95 6.27 16.24
C VAL A 168 -20.51 5.70 14.88
N GLY A 169 -19.39 6.18 14.34
CA GLY A 169 -18.79 5.64 13.12
C GLY A 169 -18.42 4.16 13.22
N ALA A 170 -17.86 3.74 14.35
CA ALA A 170 -17.52 2.35 14.63
C ALA A 170 -18.76 1.44 14.65
N PHE A 171 -19.81 1.88 15.33
CA PHE A 171 -21.05 1.13 15.43
C PHE A 171 -21.71 0.95 14.07
N LEU A 172 -21.81 2.02 13.27
CA LEU A 172 -22.34 1.95 11.90
C LEU A 172 -21.50 1.03 11.00
N GLY A 173 -20.16 1.11 11.11
CA GLY A 173 -19.27 0.24 10.36
C GLY A 173 -19.39 -1.23 10.75
N ALA A 174 -19.49 -1.52 12.05
CA ALA A 174 -19.70 -2.87 12.57
C ALA A 174 -21.06 -3.42 12.15
N LEU A 175 -22.11 -2.59 12.16
CA LEU A 175 -23.45 -2.98 11.72
C LEU A 175 -23.47 -3.42 10.25
N LEU A 176 -22.79 -2.68 9.36
CA LEU A 176 -22.62 -3.09 7.96
C LEU A 176 -21.91 -4.45 7.85
N GLY A 177 -20.87 -4.66 8.65
CA GLY A 177 -20.17 -5.94 8.73
C GLY A 177 -21.06 -7.07 9.25
N GLY A 178 -21.91 -6.81 10.24
CA GLY A 178 -22.87 -7.77 10.78
C GLY A 178 -23.93 -8.18 9.76
N VAL A 179 -24.46 -7.24 8.99
CA VAL A 179 -25.38 -7.54 7.87
C VAL A 179 -24.69 -8.43 6.84
N LEU A 180 -23.47 -8.08 6.43
CA LEU A 180 -22.69 -8.89 5.51
C LEU A 180 -22.42 -10.30 6.07
N TRP A 181 -22.17 -10.42 7.37
CA TRP A 181 -21.98 -11.70 8.04
C TRP A 181 -23.19 -12.60 7.89
N VAL A 182 -24.39 -12.10 8.21
CA VAL A 182 -25.64 -12.86 8.08
C VAL A 182 -25.88 -13.30 6.63
N LEU A 183 -25.60 -12.41 5.66
CA LEU A 183 -25.73 -12.74 4.25
C LEU A 183 -24.77 -13.86 3.82
N ILE A 184 -23.50 -13.80 4.21
CA ILE A 184 -22.52 -14.84 3.87
C ILE A 184 -22.88 -16.17 4.53
N TYR A 185 -23.37 -16.13 5.78
CA TYR A 185 -23.84 -17.30 6.51
C TYR A 185 -24.94 -18.04 5.72
N GLN A 186 -25.90 -17.30 5.16
CA GLN A 186 -27.01 -17.84 4.38
C GLN A 186 -26.60 -18.53 3.06
N PHE A 187 -25.43 -18.18 2.52
CA PHE A 187 -24.89 -18.82 1.32
C PHE A 187 -24.01 -20.05 1.63
N GLY A 188 -23.88 -20.44 2.90
CA GLY A 188 -23.09 -21.61 3.31
C GLY A 188 -21.57 -21.42 3.16
N TYR A 189 -21.10 -20.18 3.07
CA TYR A 189 -19.67 -19.85 3.03
C TYR A 189 -19.12 -19.61 4.44
N ILE A 190 -17.80 -19.75 4.59
CA ILE A 190 -17.09 -19.46 5.84
C ILE A 190 -17.29 -17.97 6.18
N ALA A 191 -18.13 -17.69 7.18
CA ALA A 191 -18.52 -16.34 7.57
C ALA A 191 -17.36 -15.49 8.12
N GLY A 192 -16.20 -16.09 8.36
CA GLY A 192 -15.03 -15.39 8.90
C GLY A 192 -14.50 -14.24 8.02
N ILE A 193 -14.74 -14.25 6.70
CA ILE A 193 -14.38 -13.13 5.82
C ILE A 193 -15.19 -11.87 6.17
N ALA A 194 -16.45 -12.02 6.61
CA ALA A 194 -17.26 -10.89 7.06
C ALA A 194 -16.66 -10.22 8.31
N GLY A 195 -15.98 -10.99 9.17
CA GLY A 195 -15.24 -10.47 10.32
C GLY A 195 -14.14 -9.48 9.94
N LEU A 196 -13.39 -9.78 8.86
CA LEU A 196 -12.40 -8.84 8.30
C LEU A 196 -13.05 -7.51 7.90
N VAL A 197 -14.14 -7.59 7.14
CA VAL A 197 -14.86 -6.41 6.65
C VAL A 197 -15.43 -5.61 7.81
N SER A 198 -16.05 -6.28 8.79
CA SER A 198 -16.61 -5.64 9.99
C SER A 198 -15.55 -4.86 10.77
N ALA A 199 -14.39 -5.47 11.03
CA ALA A 199 -13.27 -4.80 11.69
C ALA A 199 -12.79 -3.57 10.91
N VAL A 200 -12.53 -3.72 9.61
CA VAL A 200 -12.03 -2.62 8.77
C VAL A 200 -13.05 -1.49 8.70
N CYS A 201 -14.32 -1.79 8.45
CA CYS A 201 -15.39 -0.80 8.37
C CYS A 201 -15.60 -0.06 9.70
N ALA A 202 -15.60 -0.76 10.83
CA ALA A 202 -15.75 -0.15 12.14
C ALA A 202 -14.56 0.77 12.48
N LEU A 203 -13.33 0.29 12.31
CA LEU A 203 -12.13 1.07 12.61
C LEU A 203 -11.98 2.28 11.67
N LYS A 204 -12.26 2.11 10.37
CA LYS A 204 -12.27 3.23 9.41
C LYS A 204 -13.43 4.20 9.65
N GLY A 205 -14.58 3.70 10.08
CA GLY A 205 -15.68 4.53 10.55
C GLY A 205 -15.26 5.38 11.75
N TYR A 206 -14.61 4.76 12.74
CA TYR A 206 -14.06 5.48 13.89
C TYR A 206 -13.08 6.58 13.47
N GLU A 207 -12.11 6.26 12.60
CA GLU A 207 -11.13 7.22 12.10
C GLU A 207 -11.80 8.40 11.38
N LYS A 208 -12.78 8.11 10.51
CA LYS A 208 -13.45 9.12 9.67
C LYS A 208 -14.32 10.07 10.49
N PHE A 209 -15.13 9.55 11.40
CA PHE A 209 -16.06 10.36 12.20
C PHE A 209 -15.42 10.93 13.47
N GLY A 210 -14.42 10.25 14.03
CA GLY A 210 -13.73 10.67 15.25
C GLY A 210 -12.55 11.61 15.02
N GLY A 211 -12.06 11.73 13.78
CA GLY A 211 -11.00 12.66 13.41
C GLY A 211 -9.60 12.20 13.80
N LYS A 212 -9.31 12.10 15.11
CA LYS A 212 -8.04 11.59 15.66
C LYS A 212 -8.30 10.30 16.44
N VAL A 213 -7.55 9.27 16.09
CA VAL A 213 -7.65 7.95 16.71
C VAL A 213 -6.93 7.94 18.06
N SER A 214 -7.59 7.40 19.08
CA SER A 214 -7.03 7.24 20.43
C SER A 214 -7.01 5.76 20.81
N VAL A 215 -6.01 5.35 21.59
CA VAL A 215 -5.87 3.94 22.05
C VAL A 215 -7.11 3.47 22.83
N PRO A 216 -7.68 4.25 23.78
CA PRO A 216 -8.92 3.86 24.46
C PRO A 216 -10.11 3.73 23.50
N GLY A 217 -10.20 4.62 22.51
CA GLY A 217 -11.26 4.57 21.50
C GLY A 217 -11.19 3.32 20.62
N VAL A 218 -9.98 2.92 20.22
CA VAL A 218 -9.76 1.66 19.51
C VAL A 218 -10.18 0.47 20.36
N ALA A 219 -9.83 0.43 21.65
CA ALA A 219 -10.23 -0.67 22.53
C ALA A 219 -11.75 -0.84 22.59
N VAL A 220 -12.49 0.26 22.77
CA VAL A 220 -13.96 0.24 22.77
C VAL A 220 -14.51 -0.16 21.39
N CYS A 221 -13.93 0.33 20.30
CA CYS A 221 -14.30 -0.07 18.94
C CYS A 221 -14.16 -1.59 18.72
N LEU A 222 -13.08 -2.21 19.21
CA LEU A 222 -12.87 -3.65 19.07
C LEU A 222 -13.90 -4.45 19.88
N VAL A 223 -14.31 -3.96 21.05
CA VAL A 223 -15.41 -4.56 21.82
C VAL A 223 -16.72 -4.48 21.04
N ILE A 224 -17.04 -3.33 20.43
CA ILE A 224 -18.25 -3.18 19.59
C ILE A 224 -18.23 -4.20 18.44
N VAL A 225 -17.11 -4.34 17.74
CA VAL A 225 -16.97 -5.30 16.64
C VAL A 225 -17.15 -6.73 17.14
N ALA A 226 -16.52 -7.10 18.26
CA ALA A 226 -16.63 -8.45 18.79
C ALA A 226 -18.07 -8.80 19.19
N VAL A 227 -18.75 -7.89 19.88
CA VAL A 227 -20.16 -8.04 20.27
C VAL A 227 -21.05 -8.14 19.02
N MET A 228 -20.83 -7.30 18.02
CA MET A 228 -21.60 -7.32 16.77
C MET A 228 -21.43 -8.65 16.01
N ILE A 229 -20.21 -9.19 15.95
CA ILE A 229 -19.93 -10.50 15.33
C ILE A 229 -20.69 -11.60 16.06
N TYR A 230 -20.67 -11.63 17.38
CA TYR A 230 -21.42 -12.61 18.16
C TYR A 230 -22.93 -12.55 17.86
N PHE A 231 -23.52 -11.35 17.86
CA PHE A 231 -24.94 -11.20 17.52
C PHE A 231 -25.24 -11.60 16.07
N ALA A 232 -24.43 -11.17 15.11
CA ALA A 232 -24.62 -11.51 13.70
C ALA A 232 -24.51 -13.03 13.45
N HIS A 233 -23.58 -13.70 14.14
CA HIS A 233 -23.42 -15.14 14.07
C HIS A 233 -24.63 -15.87 14.67
N ASN A 234 -25.13 -15.45 15.84
CA ASN A 234 -26.36 -16.02 16.41
C ASN A 234 -27.58 -15.80 15.51
N ILE A 235 -27.71 -14.63 14.89
CA ILE A 235 -28.80 -14.35 13.94
C ILE A 235 -28.71 -15.27 12.72
N GLY A 236 -27.52 -15.43 12.13
CA GLY A 236 -27.30 -16.34 11.01
C GLY A 236 -27.61 -17.80 11.39
N PHE A 237 -27.13 -18.25 12.55
CA PHE A 237 -27.36 -19.61 13.04
C PHE A 237 -28.85 -19.87 13.39
N ALA A 238 -29.53 -18.92 14.03
CA ALA A 238 -30.96 -18.98 14.27
C ALA A 238 -31.76 -19.06 12.96
N TYR A 239 -31.31 -18.35 11.93
CA TYR A 239 -31.95 -18.39 10.61
C TYR A 239 -31.82 -19.78 9.96
N GLU A 240 -30.67 -20.44 10.10
CA GLU A 240 -30.49 -21.83 9.63
C GLU A 240 -31.41 -22.81 10.36
N ILE A 241 -31.51 -22.72 11.70
CA ILE A 241 -32.47 -23.50 12.48
C ILE A 241 -33.90 -23.22 12.01
N TYR A 242 -34.28 -21.95 11.89
CA TYR A 242 -35.60 -21.56 11.42
C TYR A 242 -35.91 -22.15 10.04
N LYS A 243 -34.98 -22.06 9.10
CA LYS A 243 -35.12 -22.57 7.74
C LYS A 243 -35.25 -24.09 7.69
N ALA A 244 -34.54 -24.82 8.57
CA ALA A 244 -34.61 -26.27 8.65
C ALA A 244 -35.98 -26.77 9.15
N PHE A 245 -36.57 -26.13 10.16
CA PHE A 245 -37.75 -26.67 10.85
C PHE A 245 -39.08 -25.98 10.47
N ARG A 246 -39.06 -24.79 9.84
CA ARG A 246 -40.28 -24.01 9.50
C ARG A 246 -41.31 -24.74 8.63
N ASN A 247 -40.91 -25.79 7.91
CA ASN A 247 -41.80 -26.57 7.04
C ASN A 247 -42.39 -27.80 7.75
N GLU A 248 -41.82 -28.19 8.89
CA GLU A 248 -42.20 -29.39 9.65
C GLU A 248 -42.99 -29.04 10.91
N VAL A 249 -42.63 -27.94 11.56
CA VAL A 249 -43.23 -27.49 12.82
C VAL A 249 -43.53 -25.99 12.73
N PRO A 250 -44.65 -25.49 13.27
CA PRO A 250 -44.94 -24.07 13.34
C PRO A 250 -44.00 -23.38 14.35
N ILE A 251 -42.80 -23.03 13.90
CA ILE A 251 -41.79 -22.31 14.67
C ILE A 251 -41.63 -20.89 14.14
N THR A 252 -41.38 -19.93 15.05
CA THR A 252 -40.98 -18.57 14.67
C THR A 252 -39.46 -18.43 14.65
N PHE A 253 -38.93 -17.36 14.02
CA PHE A 253 -37.50 -17.04 14.10
C PHE A 253 -37.03 -16.87 15.55
N PHE A 254 -37.86 -16.27 16.40
CA PHE A 254 -37.51 -16.05 17.80
C PHE A 254 -37.44 -17.36 18.60
N ASP A 255 -38.26 -18.36 18.24
CA ASP A 255 -38.17 -19.70 18.83
C ASP A 255 -36.87 -20.38 18.40
N ALA A 256 -36.52 -20.29 17.12
CA ALA A 256 -35.24 -20.79 16.60
C ALA A 256 -34.03 -20.11 17.29
N TYR A 257 -34.08 -18.79 17.51
CA TYR A 257 -33.05 -18.06 18.24
C TYR A 257 -32.93 -18.51 19.70
N ARG A 258 -34.05 -18.76 20.38
CA ARG A 258 -34.04 -19.27 21.77
C ARG A 258 -33.57 -20.72 21.86
N ALA A 259 -33.73 -21.49 20.79
CA ALA A 259 -33.29 -22.89 20.73
C ALA A 259 -31.78 -23.06 20.54
N ILE A 260 -31.03 -22.01 20.19
CA ILE A 260 -29.57 -22.09 19.97
C ILE A 260 -28.84 -22.87 21.08
N PRO A 261 -29.05 -22.58 22.39
CA PRO A 261 -28.35 -23.31 23.46
C PRO A 261 -28.63 -24.81 23.46
N ASP A 262 -29.82 -25.24 23.04
CA ASP A 262 -30.18 -26.66 22.94
C ASP A 262 -29.48 -27.33 21.77
N PHE A 263 -29.42 -26.68 20.61
CA PHE A 263 -28.65 -27.17 19.45
C PHE A 263 -27.15 -27.26 19.75
N LEU A 264 -26.61 -26.36 20.58
CA LEU A 264 -25.20 -26.39 20.99
C LEU A 264 -24.84 -27.52 21.98
N LYS A 265 -25.82 -28.27 22.51
CA LYS A 265 -25.57 -29.50 23.27
C LYS A 265 -25.12 -30.64 22.38
N GLU A 266 -25.51 -30.62 21.10
CA GLU A 266 -25.10 -31.64 20.14
C GLU A 266 -23.64 -31.41 19.72
N PRO A 267 -22.72 -32.38 19.94
CA PRO A 267 -21.28 -32.15 19.75
C PRO A 267 -20.89 -31.72 18.33
N GLN A 268 -21.57 -32.27 17.32
CA GLN A 268 -21.29 -31.95 15.92
C GLN A 268 -21.64 -30.50 15.58
N ILE A 269 -22.82 -30.05 16.03
CA ILE A 269 -23.33 -28.69 15.78
C ILE A 269 -22.52 -27.67 16.56
N SER A 270 -22.24 -27.95 17.83
CA SER A 270 -21.38 -27.14 18.68
C SER A 270 -19.99 -26.93 18.07
N SER A 271 -19.39 -27.99 17.52
CA SER A 271 -18.10 -27.90 16.86
C SER A 271 -18.13 -26.96 15.64
N MET A 272 -19.15 -27.05 14.79
CA MET A 272 -19.27 -26.17 13.61
C MET A 272 -19.47 -24.72 14.00
N TYR A 273 -20.40 -24.46 14.93
CA TYR A 273 -20.69 -23.13 15.47
C TYR A 273 -19.42 -22.45 16.00
N TRP A 274 -18.70 -23.13 16.92
CA TRP A 274 -17.51 -22.55 17.52
C TRP A 274 -16.35 -22.42 16.53
N LYS A 275 -16.19 -23.35 15.58
CA LYS A 275 -15.17 -23.23 14.53
C LYS A 275 -15.37 -21.96 13.71
N ASP A 276 -16.58 -21.72 13.22
CA ASP A 276 -16.88 -20.54 12.40
C ASP A 276 -16.69 -19.25 13.18
N LEU A 277 -17.16 -19.22 14.44
CA LEU A 277 -17.04 -18.05 15.30
C LEU A 277 -15.57 -17.76 15.66
N ILE A 278 -14.79 -18.78 16.03
CA ILE A 278 -13.36 -18.64 16.35
C ILE A 278 -12.58 -18.19 15.11
N VAL A 279 -12.81 -18.81 13.95
CA VAL A 279 -12.15 -18.42 12.69
C VAL A 279 -12.46 -16.96 12.37
N GLY A 280 -13.72 -16.55 12.50
CA GLY A 280 -14.09 -15.16 12.28
C GLY A 280 -13.46 -14.19 13.27
N TYR A 281 -13.33 -14.53 14.54
CA TYR A 281 -12.58 -13.70 15.50
C TYR A 281 -11.09 -13.61 15.18
N LEU A 282 -10.45 -14.71 14.78
CA LEU A 282 -9.03 -14.71 14.39
C LEU A 282 -8.79 -13.80 13.18
N LEU A 283 -9.64 -13.91 12.16
CA LEU A 283 -9.57 -13.04 10.99
C LEU A 283 -9.83 -11.58 11.37
N THR A 284 -10.86 -11.31 12.17
CA THR A 284 -11.16 -9.97 12.72
C THR A 284 -9.96 -9.38 13.46
N ALA A 285 -9.29 -10.16 14.30
CA ALA A 285 -8.10 -9.73 15.03
C ALA A 285 -6.93 -9.38 14.09
N PHE A 286 -6.70 -10.19 13.05
CA PHE A 286 -5.70 -9.93 12.03
C PHE A 286 -5.99 -8.63 11.25
N ALA A 287 -7.22 -8.45 10.77
CA ALA A 287 -7.65 -7.21 10.11
C ALA A 287 -7.53 -6.00 11.03
N SER A 288 -7.92 -6.16 12.29
CA SER A 288 -7.85 -5.11 13.30
C SER A 288 -6.41 -4.67 13.53
N TYR A 289 -5.48 -5.61 13.71
CA TYR A 289 -4.05 -5.30 13.88
C TYR A 289 -3.49 -4.53 12.68
N ALA A 290 -3.73 -5.02 11.46
CA ALA A 290 -3.26 -4.36 10.25
C ALA A 290 -3.83 -2.93 10.11
N THR A 291 -5.14 -2.78 10.35
CA THR A 291 -5.84 -1.49 10.22
C THR A 291 -5.40 -0.50 11.28
N VAL A 292 -5.32 -0.91 12.55
CA VAL A 292 -4.87 -0.07 13.67
C VAL A 292 -3.46 0.43 13.44
N ARG A 293 -2.54 -0.45 12.99
CA ARG A 293 -1.17 -0.06 12.65
C ARG A 293 -1.15 1.04 11.58
N THR A 294 -1.93 0.89 10.51
CA THR A 294 -2.02 1.89 9.44
C THR A 294 -2.63 3.20 9.94
N MET A 295 -3.67 3.17 10.77
CA MET A 295 -4.29 4.38 11.34
C MET A 295 -3.29 5.18 12.18
N PHE A 296 -2.52 4.52 13.05
CA PHE A 296 -1.52 5.21 13.86
C PHE A 296 -0.34 5.73 13.02
N GLN A 297 0.12 4.97 12.02
CA GLN A 297 1.16 5.45 11.10
C GLN A 297 0.71 6.72 10.37
N ASN A 298 -0.49 6.70 9.78
CA ASN A 298 -1.03 7.84 9.06
C ASN A 298 -1.32 9.03 9.98
N GLY A 299 -1.80 8.78 11.21
CA GLY A 299 -2.15 9.83 12.17
C GLY A 299 -0.97 10.63 12.72
N THR A 300 0.26 10.13 12.61
CA THR A 300 1.46 10.85 13.05
C THR A 300 1.97 11.87 12.04
N GLY A 301 1.59 11.75 10.76
CA GLY A 301 2.23 12.52 9.68
C GLY A 301 3.74 12.28 9.60
N SER A 302 4.24 11.15 10.11
CA SER A 302 5.67 10.86 10.10
C SER A 302 6.17 10.68 8.67
N TYR A 303 7.20 11.43 8.32
CA TYR A 303 7.88 11.31 7.05
C TYR A 303 9.39 11.18 7.29
N LYS A 304 10.09 10.61 6.31
CA LYS A 304 11.56 10.54 6.30
C LYS A 304 12.09 11.18 5.03
N THR A 305 13.00 12.13 5.20
CA THR A 305 13.65 12.83 4.10
C THR A 305 15.17 12.72 4.23
N GLY A 306 15.86 12.64 3.11
CA GLY A 306 17.32 12.70 3.04
C GLY A 306 17.75 13.36 1.75
N ARG A 307 18.84 14.12 1.80
CA ARG A 307 19.42 14.80 0.65
C ARG A 307 20.93 14.55 0.63
N TYR A 308 21.48 14.14 -0.52
CA TYR A 308 22.80 13.51 -0.60
C TYR A 308 23.69 14.07 -1.70
#